data_AF-A0A0B7FRB5-F1
#
_entry.id   AF-A0A0B7FRB5-F1
#
_cell.length_a   1.000
_cell.length_b   1.000
_cell.length_c   1.000
_cell.angle_alpha   90.00
_cell.angle_beta   90.00
_cell.angle_gamma   90.00
#
_symmetry.space_group_name_H-M   'P 1'
#
loop_
_entity.id
_entity.type
_entity.pdbx_description
1 polymer ?
#
loop_
_entity_poly.entity_id
_entity_poly.type
_entity_poly.pdbx_seq_one_letter_code
_entity_poly.pdbx_strand_id
1 'polypeptide(L)'
;MSSEASDEVSETFYRYGPVLDEYLRAEHWDTSEWEPPTLDQAVEVLEALREGVDVCYEDFETILLMEKNPACLNLHLLLSAEDSNIIGVFPACVNLLRTHCNEEGNGILDYAYGFLCLRVMSLVVQLAMLGNATARSNFFEPFYLATAELSEGESVHPVLLEHLDQLFEWAKGADSKDRDIIQFGLSYNTETRKVVSLPHSGDCSIPDAEFIVEQLWSARDKFLFASKWATNLFPGWCLMLDMIRALFAAPRLHSSIPMSTWTM
;
A
#
# COMPACT_ATOMS: atom_id res chain seq x y z
N MET A 1 -15.34 6.02 -40.14
CA MET A 1 -15.87 5.60 -38.83
C MET A 1 -14.97 4.50 -38.27
N SER A 2 -13.69 4.81 -38.07
CA SER A 2 -12.66 3.82 -37.66
C SER A 2 -11.60 4.45 -36.73
N SER A 3 -11.89 5.61 -36.11
CA SER A 3 -10.94 6.32 -35.24
C SER A 3 -11.27 6.18 -33.75
N GLU A 4 -12.53 5.95 -33.36
CA GLU A 4 -12.90 5.86 -31.94
C GLU A 4 -12.32 4.61 -31.25
N ALA A 5 -12.32 3.46 -31.94
CA ALA A 5 -11.76 2.22 -31.38
C ALA A 5 -10.23 2.19 -31.29
N SER A 6 -9.51 3.03 -32.05
CA SER A 6 -8.05 3.15 -31.93
C SER A 6 -7.64 4.10 -30.81
N ASP A 7 -8.44 5.13 -30.56
CA ASP A 7 -8.17 6.14 -29.54
C ASP A 7 -8.51 5.59 -28.14
N GLU A 8 -9.62 4.85 -27.97
CA GLU A 8 -9.98 4.20 -26.70
C GLU A 8 -8.95 3.13 -26.24
N VAL A 9 -8.38 2.38 -27.19
CA VAL A 9 -7.33 1.38 -26.89
C VAL A 9 -6.03 2.05 -26.46
N SER A 10 -5.73 3.23 -27.02
CA SER A 10 -4.55 4.02 -26.64
C SER A 10 -4.69 4.64 -25.26
N GLU A 11 -5.85 5.16 -24.91
CA GLU A 11 -6.11 5.80 -23.62
C GLU A 11 -6.21 4.77 -22.47
N THR A 12 -6.85 3.62 -22.74
CA THR A 12 -6.92 2.50 -21.79
C THR A 12 -5.52 1.97 -21.50
N PHE A 13 -4.69 1.73 -22.52
CA PHE A 13 -3.32 1.25 -22.31
C PHE A 13 -2.47 2.26 -21.55
N TYR A 14 -2.56 3.55 -21.89
CA TYR A 14 -1.80 4.61 -21.21
C TYR A 14 -2.11 4.64 -19.71
N ARG A 15 -3.38 4.63 -19.33
CA ARG A 15 -3.78 4.68 -17.92
C ARG A 15 -3.52 3.36 -17.20
N TYR A 16 -4.04 2.27 -17.73
CA TYR A 16 -4.12 1.00 -17.01
C TYR A 16 -2.90 0.10 -17.18
N GLY A 17 -2.10 0.35 -18.22
CA GLY A 17 -0.98 -0.50 -18.61
C GLY A 17 -1.43 -1.81 -19.28
N PRO A 18 -0.50 -2.74 -19.49
CA PRO A 18 -0.80 -4.04 -20.07
C PRO A 18 -1.71 -4.90 -19.18
N VAL A 19 -2.32 -5.92 -19.79
CA VAL A 19 -3.07 -6.95 -19.05
C VAL A 19 -2.14 -7.59 -18.03
N LEU A 20 -2.64 -7.84 -16.82
CA LEU A 20 -1.78 -8.27 -15.69
C LEU A 20 -0.94 -9.52 -16.00
N ASP A 21 -1.50 -10.48 -16.74
CA ASP A 21 -0.79 -11.71 -17.12
C ASP A 21 0.39 -11.43 -18.06
N GLU A 22 0.25 -10.45 -18.96
CA GLU A 22 1.33 -10.01 -19.85
C GLU A 22 2.40 -9.26 -19.05
N TYR A 23 1.98 -8.33 -18.19
CA TYR A 23 2.86 -7.58 -17.30
C TYR A 23 3.75 -8.50 -16.45
N LEU A 24 3.15 -9.51 -15.81
CA LEU A 24 3.87 -10.44 -14.93
C LEU A 24 4.85 -11.34 -15.68
N ARG A 25 4.48 -11.79 -16.89
CA ARG A 25 5.34 -12.66 -17.73
C ARG A 25 6.48 -11.91 -18.40
N ALA A 26 6.29 -10.64 -18.70
CA ALA A 26 7.32 -9.79 -19.27
C ALA A 26 8.38 -9.39 -18.24
N GLU A 27 8.20 -9.76 -16.96
CA GLU A 27 9.09 -9.42 -15.86
C GLU A 27 9.29 -7.90 -15.72
N HIS A 28 8.31 -7.10 -16.16
CA HIS A 28 8.34 -5.63 -16.02
C HIS A 28 8.37 -5.17 -14.56
N TRP A 29 8.03 -6.07 -13.64
CA TRP A 29 8.18 -5.84 -12.21
C TRP A 29 9.63 -5.93 -11.71
N ASP A 30 10.56 -6.53 -12.48
CA ASP A 30 11.98 -6.56 -12.15
C ASP A 30 12.59 -5.20 -12.52
N THR A 31 12.65 -4.36 -11.51
CA THR A 31 13.16 -3.01 -11.64
C THR A 31 14.66 -2.95 -11.48
N SER A 32 15.41 -4.07 -11.39
CA SER A 32 16.84 -4.08 -11.06
C SER A 32 17.70 -3.16 -11.95
N GLU A 33 17.35 -3.04 -13.23
CA GLU A 33 18.04 -2.17 -14.21
C GLU A 33 17.54 -0.71 -14.22
N TRP A 34 16.47 -0.38 -13.49
CA TRP A 34 15.81 0.92 -13.55
C TRP A 34 16.48 1.92 -12.60
N GLU A 35 16.55 3.17 -13.05
CA GLU A 35 17.09 4.26 -12.24
C GLU A 35 16.10 4.65 -11.12
N PRO A 36 16.59 4.96 -9.91
CA PRO A 36 15.76 5.49 -8.83
C PRO A 36 15.16 6.85 -9.21
N PRO A 37 13.92 7.15 -8.81
CA PRO A 37 13.30 8.44 -9.11
C PRO A 37 13.98 9.57 -8.34
N THR A 38 13.95 10.76 -8.93
CA THR A 38 14.34 11.98 -8.22
C THR A 38 13.30 12.36 -7.14
N LEU A 39 13.67 13.24 -6.20
CA LEU A 39 12.72 13.77 -5.21
C LEU A 39 11.53 14.47 -5.89
N ASP A 40 11.77 15.27 -6.92
CA ASP A 40 10.71 16.01 -7.62
C ASP A 40 9.73 15.05 -8.29
N GLN A 41 10.23 13.99 -8.95
CA GLN A 41 9.38 12.93 -9.52
C GLN A 41 8.56 12.22 -8.43
N ALA A 42 9.19 11.87 -7.30
CA ALA A 42 8.49 11.22 -6.19
C ALA A 42 7.38 12.13 -5.60
N VAL A 43 7.63 13.43 -5.48
CA VAL A 43 6.63 14.39 -5.00
C VAL A 43 5.48 14.51 -5.99
N GLU A 44 5.78 14.69 -7.28
CA GLU A 44 4.78 14.84 -8.35
C GLU A 44 3.82 13.66 -8.41
N VAL A 45 4.34 12.41 -8.43
CA VAL A 45 3.48 11.22 -8.50
C VAL A 45 2.65 11.03 -7.22
N LEU A 46 3.17 11.42 -6.05
CA LEU A 46 2.43 11.34 -4.80
C LEU A 46 1.34 12.41 -4.70
N GLU A 47 1.59 13.61 -5.22
CA GLU A 47 0.57 14.67 -5.33
C GLU A 47 -0.54 14.24 -6.29
N ALA A 48 -0.20 13.76 -7.50
CA ALA A 48 -1.17 13.23 -8.46
C ALA A 48 -2.04 12.12 -7.87
N LEU A 49 -1.41 11.17 -7.15
CA LEU A 49 -2.09 10.09 -6.45
C LEU A 49 -3.08 10.60 -5.40
N ARG A 50 -2.68 11.59 -4.59
CA ARG A 50 -3.53 12.17 -3.53
C ARG A 50 -4.68 13.01 -4.05
N GLU A 51 -4.46 13.71 -5.16
CA GLU A 51 -5.50 14.49 -5.85
C GLU A 51 -6.45 13.60 -6.66
N GLY A 52 -6.01 12.39 -7.00
CA GLY A 52 -6.78 11.45 -7.82
C GLY A 52 -6.88 11.90 -9.29
N VAL A 53 -5.90 12.67 -9.77
CA VAL A 53 -5.91 13.27 -11.10
C VAL A 53 -4.82 12.63 -11.95
N ASP A 54 -5.23 12.08 -13.11
CA ASP A 54 -4.36 11.57 -14.19
C ASP A 54 -3.30 10.51 -13.80
N VAL A 55 -3.58 9.71 -12.77
CA VAL A 55 -2.69 8.64 -12.32
C VAL A 55 -2.74 7.46 -13.31
N CYS A 56 -1.58 7.07 -13.81
CA CYS A 56 -1.35 5.91 -14.65
C CYS A 56 -0.59 4.79 -13.91
N TYR A 57 -0.40 3.64 -14.56
CA TYR A 57 0.28 2.51 -13.94
C TYR A 57 1.78 2.79 -13.67
N GLU A 58 2.43 3.61 -14.51
CA GLU A 58 3.85 3.99 -14.38
C GLU A 58 4.10 4.87 -13.15
N ASP A 59 3.09 5.61 -12.68
CA ASP A 59 3.19 6.38 -11.43
C ASP A 59 3.37 5.44 -10.22
N PHE A 60 2.67 4.30 -10.22
CA PHE A 60 2.87 3.30 -9.17
C PHE A 60 4.24 2.61 -9.28
N GLU A 61 4.74 2.38 -10.51
CA GLU A 61 6.11 1.88 -10.69
C GLU A 61 7.12 2.89 -10.15
N THR A 62 6.94 4.18 -10.44
CA THR A 62 7.76 5.28 -9.91
C THR A 62 7.77 5.29 -8.39
N ILE A 63 6.61 5.12 -7.75
CA ILE A 63 6.52 5.01 -6.29
C ILE A 63 7.27 3.78 -5.76
N LEU A 64 7.12 2.62 -6.41
CA LEU A 64 7.80 1.39 -6.00
C LEU A 64 9.33 1.50 -6.17
N LEU A 65 9.81 2.21 -7.19
CA LEU A 65 11.24 2.48 -7.41
C LEU A 65 11.86 3.37 -6.32
N MET A 66 11.06 4.06 -5.51
CA MET A 66 11.56 4.78 -4.33
C MET A 66 12.24 3.83 -3.33
N GLU A 67 12.08 2.52 -3.45
CA GLU A 67 12.82 1.55 -2.65
C GLU A 67 14.34 1.56 -2.88
N LYS A 68 14.80 2.13 -3.99
CA LYS A 68 16.23 2.12 -4.35
C LYS A 68 16.96 3.35 -3.82
N ASN A 69 18.19 3.18 -3.37
CA ASN A 69 19.08 4.31 -3.06
C ASN A 69 19.40 5.11 -4.33
N PRO A 70 19.32 6.47 -4.34
CA PRO A 70 19.08 7.38 -3.21
C PRO A 70 17.63 7.78 -2.96
N ALA A 71 16.69 7.29 -3.76
CA ALA A 71 15.26 7.58 -3.59
C ALA A 71 14.67 7.01 -2.30
N CYS A 72 15.34 6.07 -1.62
CA CYS A 72 14.91 5.52 -0.34
C CYS A 72 14.70 6.61 0.73
N LEU A 73 15.45 7.71 0.66
CA LEU A 73 15.26 8.86 1.54
C LEU A 73 13.87 9.48 1.37
N ASN A 74 13.19 9.24 0.26
CA ASN A 74 11.86 9.75 -0.05
C ASN A 74 10.74 8.82 0.46
N LEU A 75 11.03 7.61 0.94
CA LEU A 75 10.00 6.65 1.41
C LEU A 75 9.15 7.20 2.56
N HIS A 76 9.69 8.12 3.37
CA HIS A 76 8.93 8.78 4.43
C HIS A 76 7.75 9.61 3.88
N LEU A 77 7.80 10.05 2.61
CA LEU A 77 6.70 10.76 1.96
C LEU A 77 5.43 9.90 1.84
N LEU A 78 5.58 8.57 1.93
CA LEU A 78 4.45 7.63 1.95
C LEU A 78 3.68 7.63 3.27
N LEU A 79 4.28 8.17 4.35
CA LEU A 79 3.74 8.23 5.71
C LEU A 79 3.24 9.62 6.12
N SER A 80 2.92 10.48 5.14
CA SER A 80 2.46 11.84 5.44
C SER A 80 0.96 11.90 5.75
N ALA A 81 0.63 12.42 6.94
CA ALA A 81 -0.53 13.27 7.20
C ALA A 81 -0.35 14.03 8.53
N GLU A 82 0.64 14.92 8.63
CA GLU A 82 0.67 15.89 9.74
C GLU A 82 -0.37 17.01 9.54
N ASP A 83 -0.67 17.36 8.28
CA ASP A 83 -1.74 18.28 7.91
C ASP A 83 -3.06 17.53 7.72
N SER A 84 -4.04 17.86 8.57
CA SER A 84 -5.41 17.28 8.61
C SER A 84 -6.23 17.38 7.31
N ASN A 85 -5.71 18.03 6.26
CA ASN A 85 -6.41 18.27 4.99
C ASN A 85 -5.87 17.42 3.82
N ILE A 86 -4.81 16.63 4.01
CA ILE A 86 -4.21 15.83 2.94
C ILE A 86 -4.64 14.36 3.10
N ILE A 87 -5.21 13.78 2.04
CA ILE A 87 -5.53 12.35 2.00
C ILE A 87 -4.21 11.56 1.98
N GLY A 88 -4.06 10.56 2.85
CA GLY A 88 -2.88 9.71 2.86
C GLY A 88 -2.79 8.79 1.63
N VAL A 89 -1.62 8.20 1.38
CA VAL A 89 -1.40 7.37 0.18
C VAL A 89 -2.29 6.13 0.15
N PHE A 90 -2.52 5.49 1.30
CA PHE A 90 -3.37 4.30 1.38
C PHE A 90 -4.83 4.59 0.98
N PRO A 91 -5.56 5.53 1.61
CA PRO A 91 -6.94 5.84 1.22
C PRO A 91 -7.03 6.40 -0.21
N ALA A 92 -6.02 7.15 -0.68
CA ALA A 92 -5.96 7.59 -2.07
C ALA A 92 -5.90 6.42 -3.06
N CYS A 93 -5.06 5.41 -2.80
CA CYS A 93 -5.02 4.17 -3.58
C CYS A 93 -6.39 3.47 -3.60
N VAL A 94 -7.07 3.38 -2.44
CA VAL A 94 -8.41 2.77 -2.39
C VAL A 94 -9.42 3.54 -3.25
N ASN A 95 -9.38 4.87 -3.24
CA ASN A 95 -10.26 5.71 -4.06
C ASN A 95 -9.99 5.53 -5.56
N LEU A 96 -8.72 5.44 -5.96
CA LEU A 96 -8.34 5.14 -7.34
C LEU A 96 -8.87 3.77 -7.77
N LEU A 97 -8.75 2.74 -6.93
CA LEU A 97 -9.29 1.41 -7.22
C LEU A 97 -10.83 1.41 -7.32
N ARG A 98 -11.53 2.17 -6.48
CA ARG A 98 -12.99 2.33 -6.59
C ARG A 98 -13.38 2.96 -7.92
N THR A 99 -12.71 4.05 -8.29
CA THR A 99 -13.03 4.81 -9.51
C THR A 99 -12.66 4.00 -10.76
N HIS A 100 -11.40 3.60 -10.87
CA HIS A 100 -10.82 3.10 -12.12
C HIS A 100 -10.94 1.58 -12.30
N CYS A 101 -11.11 0.84 -11.20
CA CYS A 101 -11.41 -0.59 -11.29
C CYS A 101 -12.92 -0.81 -11.15
N ASN A 102 -13.54 -0.44 -10.03
CA ASN A 102 -14.94 -0.82 -9.81
C ASN A 102 -15.95 -0.05 -10.68
N GLU A 103 -15.90 1.28 -10.71
CA GLU A 103 -16.90 2.12 -11.41
C GLU A 103 -16.75 2.07 -12.94
N GLU A 104 -15.51 2.04 -13.44
CA GLU A 104 -15.22 1.91 -14.87
C GLU A 104 -15.32 0.47 -15.41
N GLY A 105 -15.62 -0.51 -14.55
CA GLY A 105 -15.89 -1.90 -14.92
C GLY A 105 -14.66 -2.76 -15.16
N ASN A 106 -13.46 -2.28 -14.79
CA ASN A 106 -12.21 -3.05 -14.84
C ASN A 106 -11.99 -3.85 -13.55
N GLY A 107 -11.71 -5.14 -13.61
CA GLY A 107 -11.32 -5.87 -12.39
C GLY A 107 -10.03 -5.31 -11.77
N ILE A 108 -9.94 -5.32 -10.43
CA ILE A 108 -8.75 -4.87 -9.67
C ILE A 108 -7.44 -5.60 -10.06
N LEU A 109 -7.55 -6.75 -10.73
CA LEU A 109 -6.42 -7.54 -11.22
C LEU A 109 -6.52 -7.82 -12.73
N ASP A 110 -7.22 -6.97 -13.48
CA ASP A 110 -7.32 -7.10 -14.94
C ASP A 110 -6.06 -6.59 -15.63
N TYR A 111 -5.50 -5.47 -15.13
CA TYR A 111 -4.34 -4.79 -15.68
C TYR A 111 -3.24 -4.58 -14.63
N ALA A 112 -2.06 -4.15 -15.07
CA ALA A 112 -0.93 -3.80 -14.21
C ALA A 112 -1.31 -2.76 -13.14
N TYR A 113 -2.16 -1.80 -13.49
CA TYR A 113 -2.61 -0.71 -12.62
C TYR A 113 -3.05 -1.17 -11.22
N GLY A 114 -4.09 -2.02 -11.14
CA GLY A 114 -4.63 -2.43 -9.84
C GLY A 114 -3.67 -3.32 -9.05
N PHE A 115 -2.87 -4.13 -9.74
CA PHE A 115 -1.81 -4.92 -9.13
C PHE A 115 -0.70 -4.05 -8.49
N LEU A 116 -0.23 -3.05 -9.21
CA LEU A 116 0.79 -2.12 -8.73
C LEU A 116 0.26 -1.22 -7.62
N CYS A 117 -0.99 -0.77 -7.73
CA CYS A 117 -1.68 -0.04 -6.66
C CYS A 117 -1.71 -0.86 -5.35
N LEU A 118 -2.06 -2.14 -5.41
CA LEU A 118 -2.02 -3.05 -4.24
C LEU A 118 -0.60 -3.24 -3.68
N ARG A 119 0.44 -3.23 -4.53
CA ARG A 119 1.84 -3.24 -4.08
C ARG A 119 2.19 -1.94 -3.35
N VAL A 120 1.83 -0.78 -3.88
CA VAL A 120 2.06 0.52 -3.19
C VAL A 120 1.34 0.53 -1.83
N MET A 121 0.10 0.07 -1.76
CA MET A 121 -0.62 -0.06 -0.48
C MET A 121 0.11 -0.98 0.50
N SER A 122 0.67 -2.09 0.01
CA SER A 122 1.46 -3.02 0.84
C SER A 122 2.77 -2.38 1.34
N LEU A 123 3.42 -1.53 0.55
CA LEU A 123 4.60 -0.77 0.94
C LEU A 123 4.26 0.19 2.08
N VAL A 124 3.16 0.93 1.90
CA VAL A 124 2.65 1.88 2.88
C VAL A 124 2.35 1.18 4.21
N VAL A 125 1.70 0.00 4.18
CA VAL A 125 1.45 -0.81 5.38
C VAL A 125 2.76 -1.16 6.09
N GLN A 126 3.75 -1.65 5.36
CA GLN A 126 5.05 -2.06 5.92
C GLN A 126 5.79 -0.90 6.58
N LEU A 127 5.86 0.25 5.91
CA LEU A 127 6.48 1.46 6.45
C LEU A 127 5.71 2.00 7.66
N ALA A 128 4.38 2.00 7.59
CA ALA A 128 3.52 2.46 8.68
C ALA A 128 3.64 1.56 9.91
N MET A 129 3.84 0.25 9.76
CA MET A 129 4.12 -0.66 10.88
C MET A 129 5.39 -0.27 11.63
N LEU A 130 6.45 0.12 10.92
CA LEU A 130 7.68 0.60 11.54
C LEU A 130 7.47 1.95 12.26
N GLY A 131 6.63 2.82 11.69
CA GLY A 131 6.29 4.14 12.26
C GLY A 131 5.29 4.10 13.43
N ASN A 132 4.38 3.12 13.47
CA ASN A 132 3.36 2.96 14.52
C ASN A 132 3.93 2.46 15.85
N ALA A 133 5.15 1.94 15.83
CA ALA A 133 5.76 1.37 17.02
C ALA A 133 5.91 2.45 18.09
N THR A 134 5.17 2.26 19.20
CA THR A 134 5.02 3.21 20.31
C THR A 134 6.36 3.85 20.75
N ALA A 135 6.29 4.96 21.48
CA ALA A 135 7.44 5.73 22.02
C ALA A 135 8.54 4.93 22.77
N ARG A 136 8.38 3.62 22.99
CA ARG A 136 9.35 2.71 23.60
C ARG A 136 10.18 1.89 22.61
N SER A 137 9.82 1.82 21.33
CA SER A 137 10.43 0.87 20.39
C SER A 137 10.72 1.42 18.99
N ASN A 138 10.60 2.74 18.75
CA ASN A 138 10.78 3.42 17.45
C ASN A 138 11.65 2.63 16.44
N PHE A 139 11.02 1.78 15.62
CA PHE A 139 11.74 0.92 14.66
C PHE A 139 12.03 1.66 13.36
N PHE A 140 11.35 2.80 13.13
CA PHE A 140 11.52 3.61 11.95
C PHE A 140 12.90 4.29 11.88
N GLU A 141 13.40 4.83 13.00
CA GLU A 141 14.71 5.50 13.03
C GLU A 141 15.88 4.54 12.76
N PRO A 142 15.99 3.35 13.41
CA PRO A 142 16.98 2.34 13.05
C PRO A 142 16.89 1.90 11.59
N PHE A 143 15.68 1.69 11.07
CA PHE A 143 15.46 1.37 9.66
C PHE A 143 16.02 2.48 8.76
N TYR A 144 15.62 3.73 9.01
CA TYR A 144 16.05 4.87 8.22
C TYR A 144 17.58 5.03 8.22
N LEU A 145 18.23 4.88 9.38
CA LEU A 145 19.69 4.93 9.48
C LEU A 145 20.37 3.80 8.68
N ALA A 146 19.84 2.57 8.76
CA ALA A 146 20.38 1.45 7.99
C ALA A 146 20.23 1.65 6.48
N THR A 147 19.14 2.27 6.01
CA THR A 147 18.97 2.58 4.58
C THR A 147 19.98 3.61 4.06
N ALA A 148 20.46 4.51 4.92
CA ALA A 148 21.45 5.53 4.53
C ALA A 148 22.86 4.94 4.27
N GLU A 149 23.12 3.71 4.73
CA GLU A 149 24.38 3.00 4.53
C GLU A 149 24.41 2.14 3.25
N LEU A 150 23.30 2.05 2.52
CA LEU A 150 23.22 1.30 1.27
C LEU A 150 24.12 1.90 0.19
N SER A 151 24.56 1.07 -0.75
CA SER A 151 25.21 1.51 -1.98
C SER A 151 24.18 2.06 -2.95
N GLU A 152 24.63 2.89 -3.89
CA GLU A 152 23.77 3.44 -4.95
C GLU A 152 23.09 2.32 -5.75
N GLY A 153 21.78 2.45 -5.97
CA GLY A 153 20.96 1.47 -6.68
C GLY A 153 20.53 0.25 -5.86
N GLU A 154 21.06 0.04 -4.64
CA GLU A 154 20.60 -1.06 -3.78
C GLU A 154 19.17 -0.81 -3.28
N SER A 155 18.36 -1.87 -3.27
CA SER A 155 17.00 -1.85 -2.73
C SER A 155 17.02 -1.91 -1.20
N VAL A 156 16.14 -1.15 -0.55
CA VAL A 156 15.90 -1.23 0.90
C VAL A 156 15.20 -2.51 1.33
N HIS A 157 14.71 -3.33 0.41
CA HIS A 157 13.88 -4.48 0.72
C HIS A 157 14.47 -5.42 1.78
N PRO A 158 15.76 -5.84 1.70
CA PRO A 158 16.35 -6.70 2.73
C PRO A 158 16.38 -6.03 4.11
N VAL A 159 16.71 -4.74 4.15
CA VAL A 159 16.77 -3.94 5.39
C VAL A 159 15.38 -3.81 6.00
N LEU A 160 14.36 -3.54 5.18
CA LEU A 160 12.97 -3.44 5.62
C LEU A 160 12.46 -4.77 6.18
N LEU A 161 12.72 -5.90 5.51
CA LEU A 161 12.35 -7.22 6.00
C LEU A 161 12.99 -7.52 7.35
N GLU A 162 14.28 -7.22 7.52
CA GLU A 162 14.98 -7.43 8.79
C GLU A 162 14.32 -6.63 9.94
N HIS A 163 13.97 -5.36 9.69
CA HIS A 163 13.35 -4.52 10.70
C HIS A 163 11.89 -4.92 11.00
N LEU A 164 11.16 -5.40 10.00
CA LEU A 164 9.83 -6.00 10.20
C LEU A 164 9.93 -7.29 11.04
N ASP A 165 10.92 -8.14 10.79
CA ASP A 165 11.16 -9.34 11.60
C ASP A 165 11.50 -8.99 13.05
N GLN A 166 12.34 -7.98 13.27
CA GLN A 166 12.62 -7.46 14.62
C GLN A 166 11.36 -6.94 15.31
N LEU A 167 10.51 -6.19 14.59
CA LEU A 167 9.20 -5.75 15.09
C LEU A 167 8.32 -6.94 15.47
N PHE A 168 8.26 -7.98 14.62
CA PHE A 168 7.48 -9.19 14.90
C PHE A 168 7.99 -9.94 16.12
N GLU A 169 9.31 -10.14 16.25
CA GLU A 169 9.91 -10.77 17.43
C GLU A 169 9.65 -9.98 18.70
N TRP A 170 9.80 -8.65 18.67
CA TRP A 170 9.47 -7.79 19.80
C TRP A 170 7.98 -7.90 20.18
N ALA A 171 7.10 -7.90 19.17
CA ALA A 171 5.66 -7.98 19.37
C ALA A 171 5.18 -9.33 19.93
N LYS A 172 5.98 -10.41 19.84
CA LYS A 172 5.70 -11.69 20.55
C LYS A 172 5.74 -11.54 22.06
N GLY A 173 6.43 -10.53 22.59
CA GLY A 173 6.45 -10.21 24.01
C GLY A 173 5.19 -9.47 24.49
N ALA A 174 4.36 -8.95 23.58
CA ALA A 174 3.11 -8.28 23.91
C ALA A 174 1.96 -9.29 24.15
N ASP A 175 0.91 -8.86 24.83
CA ASP A 175 -0.33 -9.64 24.88
C ASP A 175 -0.87 -9.82 23.46
N SER A 176 -1.38 -11.02 23.16
CA SER A 176 -1.98 -11.34 21.86
C SER A 176 -3.04 -10.32 21.39
N LYS A 177 -3.75 -9.66 22.32
CA LYS A 177 -4.76 -8.64 22.01
C LYS A 177 -4.15 -7.28 21.67
N ASP A 178 -3.02 -6.96 22.29
CA ASP A 178 -2.32 -5.69 22.10
C ASP A 178 -1.39 -5.74 20.88
N ARG A 179 -0.95 -6.94 20.47
CA ARG A 179 -0.04 -7.14 19.35
C ARG A 179 -0.55 -6.51 18.05
N ASP A 180 -1.78 -6.83 17.66
CA ASP A 180 -2.40 -6.32 16.43
C ASP A 180 -2.66 -4.80 16.54
N ILE A 181 -2.96 -4.29 17.75
CA ILE A 181 -3.13 -2.86 18.02
C ILE A 181 -1.81 -2.13 17.82
N ILE A 182 -0.71 -2.66 18.37
CA ILE A 182 0.61 -2.05 18.31
C ILE A 182 1.17 -2.09 16.89
N GLN A 183 1.05 -3.23 16.20
CA GLN A 183 1.61 -3.41 14.86
C GLN A 183 0.91 -2.52 13.82
N PHE A 184 -0.42 -2.51 13.82
CA PHE A 184 -1.20 -1.83 12.78
C PHE A 184 -1.76 -0.48 13.23
N GLY A 185 -1.45 -0.03 14.45
CA GLY A 185 -1.96 1.22 15.01
C GLY A 185 -3.49 1.24 15.10
N LEU A 186 -4.12 0.11 15.44
CA LEU A 186 -5.58 0.02 15.51
C LEU A 186 -6.12 1.02 16.55
N SER A 187 -7.04 1.87 16.12
CA SER A 187 -7.65 2.87 16.99
C SER A 187 -9.10 3.15 16.61
N TYR A 188 -9.79 3.86 17.49
CA TYR A 188 -11.14 4.36 17.23
C TYR A 188 -11.06 5.88 17.01
N ASN A 189 -11.32 6.31 15.78
CA ASN A 189 -11.43 7.71 15.44
C ASN A 189 -12.76 8.24 16.00
N THR A 190 -12.68 9.07 17.04
CA THR A 190 -13.85 9.61 17.75
C THR A 190 -14.66 10.61 16.94
N GLU A 191 -14.01 11.31 16.00
CA GLU A 191 -14.63 12.31 15.13
C GLU A 191 -15.48 11.64 14.05
N THR A 192 -14.89 10.66 13.35
CA THR A 192 -15.59 9.91 12.30
C THR A 192 -16.42 8.76 12.84
N ARG A 193 -16.23 8.40 14.11
CA ARG A 193 -16.85 7.24 14.79
C ARG A 193 -16.53 5.90 14.11
N LYS A 194 -15.33 5.78 13.54
CA LYS A 194 -14.88 4.59 12.81
C LYS A 194 -13.68 3.95 13.48
N VAL A 195 -13.58 2.64 13.33
CA VAL A 195 -12.34 1.91 13.64
C VAL A 195 -11.41 2.06 12.44
N VAL A 196 -10.16 2.39 12.72
CA VAL A 196 -9.13 2.65 11.71
C VAL A 196 -7.82 1.95 12.06
N SER A 197 -7.01 1.64 11.05
CA SER A 197 -5.61 1.23 11.17
C SER A 197 -4.72 2.21 10.41
N LEU A 198 -3.42 2.20 10.72
CA LEU A 198 -2.39 3.04 10.08
C LEU A 198 -2.65 4.56 10.20
N PRO A 199 -2.67 5.12 11.42
CA PRO A 199 -2.96 6.53 11.66
C PRO A 199 -2.02 7.50 10.92
N HIS A 200 -0.78 7.08 10.65
CA HIS A 200 0.21 7.91 9.97
C HIS A 200 0.13 7.83 8.43
N SER A 201 -0.67 6.94 7.84
CA SER A 201 -0.81 6.84 6.38
C SER A 201 -2.18 7.27 5.86
N GLY A 202 -2.91 8.06 6.64
CA GLY A 202 -4.24 8.58 6.29
C GLY A 202 -5.42 7.70 6.68
N ASP A 203 -5.23 6.71 7.56
CA ASP A 203 -6.22 5.73 8.01
C ASP A 203 -6.71 4.73 6.93
N CYS A 204 -6.85 3.47 7.32
CA CYS A 204 -7.62 2.45 6.60
C CYS A 204 -8.82 2.06 7.46
N SER A 205 -10.03 2.22 6.93
CA SER A 205 -11.28 1.92 7.64
C SER A 205 -11.88 0.57 7.23
N ILE A 206 -12.82 0.05 8.03
CA ILE A 206 -13.51 -1.22 7.73
C ILE A 206 -14.11 -1.23 6.31
N PRO A 207 -14.82 -0.18 5.84
CA PRO A 207 -15.30 -0.14 4.44
C PRO A 207 -14.22 -0.20 3.36
N ASP A 208 -13.01 0.31 3.64
CA ASP A 208 -11.88 0.20 2.72
C ASP A 208 -11.38 -1.24 2.65
N ALA A 209 -11.26 -1.88 3.82
CA ALA A 209 -10.90 -3.29 3.94
C ALA A 209 -11.93 -4.23 3.29
N GLU A 210 -13.24 -3.97 3.48
CA GLU A 210 -14.34 -4.72 2.86
C GLU A 210 -14.25 -4.63 1.33
N PHE A 211 -14.13 -3.42 0.79
CA PHE A 211 -13.97 -3.22 -0.64
C PHE A 211 -12.79 -4.02 -1.21
N ILE A 212 -11.60 -3.92 -0.59
CA ILE A 212 -10.41 -4.65 -1.06
C ILE A 212 -10.67 -6.17 -1.06
N VAL A 213 -11.21 -6.71 0.04
CA VAL A 213 -11.47 -8.15 0.17
C VAL A 213 -12.51 -8.63 -0.85
N GLU A 214 -13.59 -7.88 -1.04
CA GLU A 214 -14.64 -8.21 -2.01
C GLU A 214 -14.09 -8.25 -3.44
N GLN A 215 -13.26 -7.27 -3.81
CA GLN A 215 -12.66 -7.20 -5.14
C GLN A 215 -11.63 -8.32 -5.35
N LEU A 216 -10.76 -8.57 -4.37
CA LEU A 216 -9.80 -9.67 -4.43
C LEU A 216 -10.48 -11.04 -4.48
N TRP A 217 -11.56 -11.25 -3.73
CA TRP A 217 -12.34 -12.48 -3.75
C TRP A 217 -13.07 -12.68 -5.10
N SER A 218 -13.63 -11.61 -5.65
CA SER A 218 -14.26 -11.63 -6.97
C SER A 218 -13.24 -11.98 -8.06
N ALA A 219 -12.00 -11.49 -7.93
CA ALA A 219 -10.87 -11.79 -8.80
C ALA A 219 -9.99 -12.97 -8.33
N ARG A 220 -10.49 -13.88 -7.48
CA ARG A 220 -9.67 -14.90 -6.76
C ARG A 220 -8.71 -15.70 -7.63
N ASP A 221 -9.08 -16.06 -8.85
CA ASP A 221 -8.21 -16.87 -9.73
C ASP A 221 -6.99 -16.04 -10.19
N LYS A 222 -7.23 -14.76 -10.53
CA LYS A 222 -6.17 -13.78 -10.86
C LYS A 222 -5.36 -13.42 -9.62
N PHE A 223 -6.00 -13.32 -8.45
CA PHE A 223 -5.33 -13.08 -7.18
C PHE A 223 -4.37 -14.22 -6.81
N LEU A 224 -4.79 -15.48 -6.93
CA LEU A 224 -3.92 -16.64 -6.69
C LEU A 224 -2.77 -16.69 -7.69
N PHE A 225 -3.04 -16.36 -8.96
CA PHE A 225 -2.00 -16.25 -9.98
C PHE A 225 -0.99 -15.15 -9.64
N ALA A 226 -1.46 -13.92 -9.39
CA ALA A 226 -0.62 -12.79 -9.02
C ALA A 226 0.17 -13.04 -7.73
N SER A 227 -0.45 -13.71 -6.74
CA SER A 227 0.19 -14.05 -5.47
C SER A 227 1.41 -14.95 -5.64
N LYS A 228 1.38 -15.88 -6.61
CA LYS A 228 2.53 -16.72 -6.94
C LYS A 228 3.74 -15.90 -7.38
N TRP A 229 3.50 -14.78 -8.06
CA TRP A 229 4.56 -13.84 -8.45
C TRP A 229 4.93 -12.97 -7.27
N ALA A 230 3.94 -12.40 -6.57
CA ALA A 230 4.11 -11.49 -5.44
C ALA A 230 4.94 -12.06 -4.28
N THR A 231 5.03 -13.39 -4.10
CA THR A 231 5.94 -13.98 -3.11
C THR A 231 7.42 -13.68 -3.37
N ASN A 232 7.78 -13.35 -4.61
CA ASN A 232 9.14 -12.97 -5.00
C ASN A 232 9.30 -11.45 -5.17
N LEU A 233 8.24 -10.68 -4.90
CA LEU A 233 8.21 -9.23 -5.16
C LEU A 233 8.14 -8.46 -3.86
N PHE A 234 8.93 -7.39 -3.81
CA PHE A 234 8.77 -6.39 -2.79
C PHE A 234 7.73 -5.33 -3.19
N PRO A 235 6.82 -4.89 -2.32
CA PRO A 235 6.37 -5.51 -1.08
C PRO A 235 5.36 -6.64 -1.33
N GLY A 236 5.46 -7.69 -0.51
CA GLY A 236 4.47 -8.77 -0.49
C GLY A 236 3.15 -8.33 0.18
N TRP A 237 2.03 -8.85 -0.32
CA TRP A 237 0.67 -8.48 0.11
C TRP A 237 0.24 -9.02 1.47
N CYS A 238 0.98 -9.98 2.03
CA CYS A 238 0.59 -10.68 3.25
C CYS A 238 0.33 -9.74 4.43
N LEU A 239 1.16 -8.70 4.60
CA LEU A 239 1.01 -7.77 5.72
C LEU A 239 -0.18 -6.83 5.56
N MET A 240 -0.54 -6.46 4.33
CA MET A 240 -1.79 -5.75 4.06
C MET A 240 -3.01 -6.63 4.40
N LEU A 241 -2.98 -7.91 4.04
CA LEU A 241 -4.05 -8.86 4.38
C LEU A 241 -4.14 -9.10 5.90
N ASP A 242 -3.01 -9.18 6.59
CA ASP A 242 -2.97 -9.30 8.05
C ASP A 242 -3.51 -8.05 8.75
N MET A 243 -3.22 -6.86 8.23
CA MET A 243 -3.81 -5.60 8.69
C MET A 243 -5.33 -5.62 8.50
N ILE A 244 -5.83 -6.01 7.33
CA ILE A 244 -7.27 -6.14 7.04
C ILE A 244 -7.92 -7.12 8.02
N ARG A 245 -7.31 -8.28 8.25
CA ARG A 245 -7.77 -9.26 9.25
C ARG A 245 -7.84 -8.64 10.65
N ALA A 246 -6.81 -7.91 11.05
CA ALA A 246 -6.73 -7.25 12.34
C ALA A 246 -7.83 -6.19 12.50
N LEU A 247 -8.12 -5.42 11.44
CA LEU A 247 -9.18 -4.42 11.42
C LEU A 247 -10.57 -5.05 11.64
N PHE A 248 -10.87 -6.17 10.98
CA PHE A 248 -12.10 -6.93 11.23
C PHE A 248 -12.17 -7.55 12.63
N ALA A 249 -11.03 -7.86 13.24
CA ALA A 249 -10.97 -8.38 14.60
C ALA A 249 -11.04 -7.28 15.68
N ALA A 250 -10.69 -6.04 15.34
CA ALA A 250 -10.47 -4.92 16.26
C ALA A 250 -11.59 -4.69 17.28
N PRO A 251 -12.88 -4.80 16.96
CA PRO A 251 -13.93 -4.54 17.97
C PRO A 251 -14.05 -5.65 19.02
N ARG A 252 -13.37 -6.78 18.84
CA ARG A 252 -13.18 -7.82 19.87
C ARG A 252 -11.90 -7.63 20.67
N LEU A 253 -10.98 -6.79 20.18
CA LEU A 253 -9.66 -6.55 20.77
C LEU A 253 -9.69 -5.43 21.81
N HIS A 254 -10.56 -4.43 21.66
CA HIS A 254 -10.60 -3.29 22.58
C HIS A 254 -12.01 -2.92 23.06
N SER A 255 -12.22 -2.92 24.38
CA SER A 255 -13.53 -2.65 25.01
C SER A 255 -14.05 -1.23 24.82
N SER A 256 -13.19 -0.29 24.39
CA SER A 256 -13.60 1.09 24.08
C SER A 256 -14.16 1.25 22.66
N ILE A 257 -14.15 0.21 21.82
CA ILE A 257 -14.73 0.24 20.48
C ILE A 257 -16.20 -0.17 20.59
N PRO A 258 -17.17 0.72 20.34
CA PRO A 258 -18.59 0.39 20.48
C PRO A 258 -19.02 -0.68 19.49
N MET A 259 -19.73 -1.73 19.91
CA MET A 259 -20.30 -2.74 18.99
C MET A 259 -21.35 -2.16 18.01
N SER A 260 -21.84 -0.95 18.23
CA SER A 260 -22.79 -0.28 17.33
C SER A 260 -22.17 0.21 16.02
N THR A 261 -20.85 0.14 15.86
CA THR A 261 -20.14 0.56 14.63
C THR A 261 -20.15 -0.50 13.52
N TRP A 262 -20.79 -1.65 13.76
CA TRP A 262 -20.84 -2.80 12.85
C TRP A 262 -22.03 -2.81 11.90
N THR A 263 -23.07 -2.03 12.17
CA THR A 263 -24.29 -2.00 11.36
C THR A 263 -24.26 -0.78 10.45
N MET A 264 -23.77 -0.97 9.22
CA MET A 264 -24.35 -0.30 8.06
C MET A 264 -25.37 -1.24 7.41
#